data_AF-A0A1E5LCI8-F1
#
_entry.id   AF-A0A1E5LCI8-F1
#
_cell.length_a   1.000
_cell.length_b   1.000
_cell.length_c   1.000
_cell.angle_alpha   90.00
_cell.angle_beta   90.00
_cell.angle_gamma   90.00
#
_symmetry.space_group_name_H-M   'P 1'
#
loop_
_entity.id
_entity.type
_entity.pdbx_description
1 polymer ?
#
loop_
_entity_poly.entity_id
_entity_poly.type
_entity_poly.pdbx_seq_one_letter_code
_entity_poly.pdbx_strand_id
1 'polypeptide(L)'
;MNRGETSRQKRIRYILILACLTFVGGAFLWQQKMLATKDVVDFNAGVLEVGNDEQPPIVVITKMTENEPSLLLYKLDPDDQFKFHTIEVNKLMSIPEEVEFSDKYIYLKMEDEWYHYNRKTELQRSNIHQQVSTNFVDFSVKEKEGFYELYIENNMLPTIHRVSERPILIQLLNEKPKAWLVVFENSVSVLKEPDDK
;
A
#
# COMPACT_ATOMS: atom_id res chain seq x y z
N MET A 1 25.37 55.03 -28.72
CA MET A 1 24.02 55.60 -28.93
C MET A 1 23.01 54.75 -28.16
N ASN A 2 22.61 55.20 -26.96
CA ASN A 2 21.51 54.58 -26.23
C ASN A 2 20.20 55.17 -26.76
N ARG A 3 19.47 54.43 -27.58
CA ARG A 3 18.07 54.76 -27.90
C ARG A 3 17.26 54.50 -26.63
N GLY A 4 16.86 55.58 -25.95
CA GLY A 4 15.98 55.49 -24.79
C GLY A 4 14.70 54.75 -25.15
N GLU A 5 14.44 53.67 -24.42
CA GLU A 5 13.24 52.84 -24.58
C GLU A 5 11.99 53.69 -24.31
N THR A 6 11.07 53.74 -25.28
CA THR A 6 9.85 54.55 -25.17
C THR A 6 8.94 53.97 -24.07
N SER A 7 8.17 54.82 -23.38
CA SER A 7 7.27 54.39 -22.28
C SER A 7 6.29 53.29 -22.71
N ARG A 8 5.93 53.26 -24.01
CA ARG A 8 5.10 52.25 -24.64
C ARG A 8 5.79 50.89 -24.73
N GLN A 9 7.09 50.84 -25.06
CA GLN A 9 7.90 49.61 -25.09
C GLN A 9 8.08 49.03 -23.68
N LYS A 10 8.32 49.89 -22.68
CA LYS A 10 8.38 49.45 -21.27
C LYS A 10 7.08 48.79 -20.82
N ARG A 11 5.92 49.39 -21.12
CA ARG A 11 4.60 48.82 -20.80
C ARG A 11 4.37 47.46 -21.46
N ILE A 12 4.70 47.32 -22.74
CA ILE A 12 4.57 46.05 -23.47
C ILE A 12 5.44 44.96 -22.84
N ARG A 13 6.67 45.30 -22.43
CA ARG A 13 7.58 44.36 -21.77
C ARG A 13 7.02 43.87 -20.42
N TYR A 14 6.46 44.75 -19.60
CA TYR A 14 5.83 44.34 -18.34
C TYR A 14 4.60 43.45 -18.55
N ILE A 15 3.78 43.74 -19.56
CA ILE A 15 2.61 42.91 -19.91
C ILE A 15 3.06 41.52 -20.35
N LEU A 16 4.11 41.42 -21.18
CA LEU A 16 4.66 40.13 -21.61
C LEU A 16 5.23 39.33 -20.44
N ILE A 17 5.95 39.97 -19.52
CA ILE A 17 6.48 39.30 -18.33
C ILE A 17 5.34 38.79 -17.44
N LEU A 18 4.30 39.60 -17.21
CA LEU A 18 3.15 39.20 -16.41
C LEU A 18 2.37 38.05 -17.07
N ALA A 19 2.18 38.10 -18.39
CA ALA A 19 1.55 37.01 -19.15
C ALA A 19 2.36 35.71 -19.06
N CYS A 20 3.70 35.80 -19.11
CA CYS A 20 4.57 34.64 -18.98
C CYS A 20 4.50 34.06 -17.55
N LEU A 21 4.55 34.91 -16.52
CA LEU A 21 4.44 34.48 -15.13
C LEU A 21 3.10 33.84 -14.81
N THR A 22 2.01 34.40 -15.33
CA THR A 22 0.65 33.83 -15.16
C THR A 22 0.49 32.51 -15.90
N PHE A 23 1.07 32.39 -17.10
CA PHE A 23 1.05 31.12 -17.85
C PHE A 23 1.85 30.03 -17.13
N VAL A 24 3.08 30.33 -16.67
CA VAL A 24 3.93 29.39 -15.93
C VAL A 24 3.29 29.01 -14.59
N GLY A 25 2.77 29.99 -13.84
CA GLY A 25 2.06 29.74 -12.59
C GLY A 25 0.79 28.91 -12.80
N GLY A 26 0.02 29.20 -13.84
CA GLY A 26 -1.17 28.43 -14.22
C GLY A 26 -0.83 26.99 -14.61
N ALA A 27 0.22 26.79 -15.41
CA ALA A 27 0.70 25.46 -15.78
C ALA A 27 1.18 24.67 -14.56
N PHE A 28 1.88 25.32 -13.62
CA PHE A 28 2.34 24.68 -12.38
C PHE A 28 1.18 24.30 -11.45
N LEU A 29 0.17 25.18 -11.30
CA LEU A 29 -1.05 24.87 -10.54
C LEU A 29 -1.86 23.74 -11.20
N TRP A 30 -1.91 23.71 -12.54
CA TRP A 30 -2.58 22.64 -13.28
C TRP A 30 -1.82 21.32 -13.16
N GLN A 31 -0.49 21.35 -13.23
CA GLN A 31 0.37 20.19 -12.98
C GLN A 31 0.24 19.67 -11.54
N GLN A 32 0.20 20.55 -10.54
CA GLN A 32 -0.07 20.15 -9.16
C GLN A 32 -1.46 19.55 -8.99
N LYS A 33 -2.50 20.09 -9.63
CA LYS A 33 -3.82 19.45 -9.61
C LYS A 33 -3.80 18.08 -10.28
N MET A 34 -3.14 17.92 -11.42
CA MET A 34 -2.98 16.61 -12.08
C MET A 34 -2.19 15.61 -11.22
N LEU A 35 -1.21 16.07 -10.43
CA LEU A 35 -0.46 15.23 -9.50
C LEU A 35 -1.23 14.94 -8.20
N ALA A 36 -2.06 15.87 -7.73
CA ALA A 36 -2.89 15.72 -6.54
C ALA A 36 -4.21 14.96 -6.78
N THR A 37 -4.60 14.77 -8.06
CA THR A 37 -5.80 14.02 -8.46
C THR A 37 -5.45 12.68 -9.13
N LYS A 38 -4.17 12.28 -9.14
CA LYS A 38 -3.78 10.95 -9.60
C LYS A 38 -3.79 10.00 -8.41
N ASP A 39 -4.95 9.38 -8.26
CA ASP A 39 -5.24 8.14 -7.54
C ASP A 39 -3.99 7.48 -6.98
N VAL A 40 -3.80 7.75 -5.68
CA VAL A 40 -2.89 7.01 -4.82
C VAL A 40 -3.27 5.55 -4.99
N VAL A 41 -2.32 4.70 -5.41
CA VAL A 41 -2.49 3.27 -5.16
C VAL A 41 -2.63 3.15 -3.66
N ASP A 42 -3.85 2.88 -3.19
CA ASP A 42 -4.07 2.42 -1.83
C ASP A 42 -3.18 1.19 -1.69
N PHE A 43 -2.13 1.36 -0.90
CA PHE A 43 -1.23 0.29 -0.57
C PHE A 43 -2.10 -0.81 0.06
N ASN A 44 -2.23 -1.94 -0.63
CA ASN A 44 -2.96 -3.09 -0.11
C ASN A 44 -1.96 -4.19 0.18
N ALA A 45 -2.13 -4.84 1.33
CA ALA A 45 -1.30 -5.95 1.72
C ALA A 45 -2.15 -7.04 2.36
N GLY A 46 -1.72 -8.28 2.18
CA GLY A 46 -2.39 -9.44 2.74
C GLY A 46 -1.49 -10.65 2.86
N VAL A 47 -1.89 -11.59 3.69
CA VAL A 47 -1.26 -12.89 3.88
C VAL A 47 -1.89 -13.86 2.87
N LEU A 48 -1.07 -14.35 1.94
CA LEU A 48 -1.47 -15.34 0.94
C LEU A 48 -1.35 -16.76 1.50
N GLU A 49 -0.23 -17.05 2.17
CA GLU A 49 0.01 -18.33 2.84
C GLU A 49 0.43 -18.05 4.29
N VAL A 50 -0.36 -18.55 5.25
CA VAL A 50 0.00 -18.50 6.68
C VAL A 50 1.14 -19.47 6.93
N GLY A 51 2.19 -19.00 7.59
CA GLY A 51 3.36 -19.81 7.89
C GLY A 51 3.16 -20.74 9.10
N ASN A 52 4.00 -21.77 9.17
CA ASN A 52 4.08 -22.72 10.27
C ASN A 52 5.52 -23.24 10.45
N ASP A 53 5.69 -24.28 11.26
CA ASP A 53 7.00 -24.89 11.57
C ASP A 53 7.76 -25.40 10.32
N GLU A 54 7.07 -25.72 9.24
CA GLU A 54 7.65 -26.30 8.02
C GLU A 54 7.73 -25.31 6.85
N GLN A 55 6.81 -24.35 6.81
CA GLN A 55 6.60 -23.46 5.67
C GLN A 55 6.58 -22.00 6.11
N PRO A 56 7.48 -21.17 5.56
CA PRO A 56 7.51 -19.76 5.88
C PRO A 56 6.30 -19.04 5.26
N PRO A 57 5.79 -17.97 5.90
CA PRO A 57 4.64 -17.26 5.39
C PRO A 57 4.94 -16.51 4.10
N ILE A 58 3.90 -16.37 3.28
CA ILE A 58 3.91 -15.57 2.06
C ILE A 58 2.90 -14.44 2.19
N VAL A 59 3.37 -13.22 1.97
CA VAL A 59 2.52 -12.03 1.89
C VAL A 59 2.59 -11.44 0.50
N VAL A 60 1.56 -10.68 0.18
CA VAL A 60 1.40 -9.98 -1.07
C VAL A 60 1.18 -8.50 -0.78
N ILE A 61 1.77 -7.64 -1.60
CA ILE A 61 1.65 -6.19 -1.50
C ILE A 61 1.39 -5.62 -2.88
N THR A 62 0.35 -4.79 -3.04
CA THR A 62 0.17 -3.95 -4.23
C THR A 62 0.70 -2.56 -3.96
N LYS A 63 1.63 -2.06 -4.80
CA LYS A 63 2.15 -0.70 -4.69
C LYS A 63 2.67 -0.19 -6.04
N MET A 64 2.96 1.10 -6.11
CA MET A 64 3.69 1.68 -7.24
C MET A 64 5.18 1.35 -7.16
N THR A 65 5.72 0.77 -8.23
CA THR A 65 7.15 0.53 -8.43
C THR A 65 7.55 1.21 -9.73
N GLU A 66 8.52 2.14 -9.69
CA GLU A 66 8.96 2.89 -10.88
C GLU A 66 7.81 3.60 -11.65
N ASN A 67 6.81 4.11 -10.91
CA ASN A 67 5.57 4.69 -11.44
C ASN A 67 4.63 3.71 -12.18
N GLU A 68 4.80 2.41 -11.99
CA GLU A 68 3.90 1.38 -12.51
C GLU A 68 3.27 0.57 -11.35
N PRO A 69 1.96 0.28 -11.41
CA PRO A 69 1.32 -0.55 -10.39
C PRO A 69 1.89 -1.97 -10.46
N SER A 70 2.25 -2.52 -9.31
CA SER A 70 2.89 -3.83 -9.21
C SER A 70 2.32 -4.63 -8.04
N LEU A 71 2.18 -5.93 -8.27
CA LEU A 71 1.90 -6.96 -7.28
C LEU A 71 3.22 -7.62 -6.86
N LEU A 72 3.56 -7.54 -5.58
CA LEU A 72 4.82 -8.01 -5.01
C LEU A 72 4.53 -9.18 -4.09
N LEU A 73 5.19 -10.31 -4.31
CA LEU A 73 5.13 -11.45 -3.39
C LEU A 73 6.41 -11.51 -2.56
N TYR A 74 6.23 -11.59 -1.25
CA TYR A 74 7.31 -11.71 -0.29
C TYR A 74 7.17 -12.99 0.50
N LYS A 75 8.27 -13.73 0.63
CA LYS A 75 8.43 -14.81 1.61
C LYS A 75 9.12 -14.22 2.82
N LEU A 76 8.56 -14.44 4.01
CA LEU A 76 9.14 -13.92 5.25
C LEU A 76 9.88 -15.04 5.97
N ASP A 77 11.07 -14.76 6.47
CA ASP A 77 11.89 -15.72 7.21
C ASP A 77 11.60 -15.64 8.72
N PRO A 78 10.91 -16.61 9.33
CA PRO A 78 10.59 -16.56 10.77
C PRO A 78 11.84 -16.53 11.66
N ASP A 79 12.94 -17.12 11.21
CA ASP A 79 14.21 -17.23 11.93
C ASP A 79 15.01 -15.91 11.88
N ASP A 80 14.87 -15.14 10.80
CA ASP A 80 15.48 -13.80 10.63
C ASP A 80 14.46 -12.67 10.83
N GLN A 81 13.78 -12.66 11.99
CA GLN A 81 12.83 -11.61 12.38
C GLN A 81 11.73 -11.29 11.35
N PHE A 82 11.26 -12.30 10.61
CA PHE A 82 10.31 -12.13 9.50
C PHE A 82 10.80 -11.18 8.40
N LYS A 83 12.09 -11.23 8.08
CA LYS A 83 12.66 -10.45 6.98
C LYS A 83 11.98 -10.79 5.65
N PHE A 84 11.63 -9.75 4.91
CA PHE A 84 10.92 -9.85 3.64
C PHE A 84 11.90 -10.19 2.51
N HIS A 85 11.69 -11.34 1.86
CA HIS A 85 12.41 -11.74 0.66
C HIS A 85 11.48 -11.71 -0.54
N THR A 86 11.77 -10.82 -1.49
CA THR A 86 11.01 -10.75 -2.75
C THR A 86 11.15 -12.06 -3.50
N ILE A 87 10.03 -12.72 -3.75
CA ILE A 87 9.98 -13.92 -4.60
C ILE A 87 9.61 -13.53 -6.02
N GLU A 88 8.68 -12.58 -6.16
CA GLU A 88 8.08 -12.25 -7.44
C GLU A 88 7.60 -10.80 -7.49
N VAL A 89 7.68 -10.23 -8.70
CA VAL A 89 7.21 -8.89 -9.02
C VAL A 89 6.41 -8.97 -10.31
N ASN A 90 5.10 -8.76 -10.23
CA ASN A 90 4.20 -8.77 -11.37
C ASN A 90 3.68 -7.36 -11.64
N LYS A 91 4.00 -6.84 -12.82
CA LYS A 91 3.46 -5.56 -13.28
C LYS A 91 1.97 -5.71 -13.57
N LEU A 92 1.18 -4.78 -13.07
CA LEU A 92 -0.26 -4.74 -13.31
C LEU A 92 -0.56 -3.82 -14.50
N MET A 93 -1.63 -4.11 -15.22
CA MET A 93 -2.04 -3.31 -16.39
C MET A 93 -2.56 -1.93 -15.97
N SER A 94 -3.22 -1.86 -14.81
CA SER A 94 -3.74 -0.64 -14.21
C SER A 94 -3.69 -0.73 -12.68
N ILE A 95 -4.06 0.37 -12.02
CA ILE A 95 -4.14 0.42 -10.56
C ILE A 95 -5.37 -0.38 -10.12
N PRO A 96 -5.25 -1.35 -9.20
CA PRO A 96 -6.41 -2.01 -8.63
C PRO A 96 -7.29 -1.02 -7.87
N GLU A 97 -8.58 -1.03 -8.19
CA GLU A 97 -9.63 -0.29 -7.45
C GLU A 97 -9.99 -1.01 -6.15
N GLU A 98 -9.99 -2.35 -6.18
CA GLU A 98 -10.28 -3.20 -5.04
C GLU A 98 -9.32 -4.40 -5.03
N VAL A 99 -8.89 -4.81 -3.84
CA VAL A 99 -8.01 -5.97 -3.64
C VAL A 99 -8.64 -6.87 -2.58
N GLU A 100 -8.85 -8.14 -2.93
CA GLU A 100 -9.35 -9.15 -2.01
C GLU A 100 -8.40 -10.33 -1.91
N PHE A 101 -8.21 -10.82 -0.70
CA PHE A 101 -7.34 -11.95 -0.41
C PHE A 101 -8.18 -13.19 -0.11
N SER A 102 -7.76 -14.33 -0.66
CA SER A 102 -8.22 -15.68 -0.35
C SER A 102 -7.01 -16.55 -0.06
N ASP A 103 -7.20 -17.69 0.59
CA ASP A 103 -6.12 -18.61 1.00
C ASP A 103 -5.26 -19.14 -0.17
N LYS A 104 -5.71 -18.95 -1.42
CA LYS A 104 -5.00 -19.42 -2.63
C LYS A 104 -4.90 -18.39 -3.74
N TYR A 105 -5.67 -17.31 -3.65
CA TYR A 105 -5.87 -16.37 -4.75
C TYR A 105 -5.87 -14.95 -4.24
N ILE A 106 -5.33 -14.04 -5.03
CA ILE A 106 -5.53 -12.60 -4.89
C ILE A 106 -6.48 -12.17 -5.99
N TYR A 107 -7.58 -11.52 -5.62
CA TYR A 107 -8.51 -10.92 -6.56
C TYR A 107 -8.23 -9.43 -6.66
N LEU A 108 -8.11 -8.93 -7.88
CA LEU A 108 -7.84 -7.54 -8.20
C LEU A 108 -8.96 -7.04 -9.10
N LYS A 109 -9.65 -5.98 -8.71
CA LYS A 109 -10.57 -5.27 -9.59
C LYS A 109 -9.83 -4.15 -10.30
N MET A 110 -9.80 -4.20 -11.62
CA MET A 110 -9.09 -3.26 -12.47
C MET A 110 -9.97 -2.92 -13.67
N GLU A 111 -10.28 -1.64 -13.87
CA GLU A 111 -11.10 -1.17 -15.00
C GLU A 111 -12.47 -1.88 -15.04
N ASP A 112 -13.15 -1.94 -13.89
CA ASP A 112 -14.42 -2.67 -13.70
C ASP A 112 -14.37 -4.20 -13.97
N GLU A 113 -13.18 -4.78 -14.21
CA GLU A 113 -13.01 -6.22 -14.43
C GLU A 113 -12.26 -6.89 -13.28
N TRP A 114 -12.73 -8.08 -12.88
CA TRP A 114 -12.04 -8.89 -11.87
C TRP A 114 -10.96 -9.76 -12.51
N TYR A 115 -9.80 -9.74 -11.89
CA TYR A 115 -8.67 -10.61 -12.17
C TYR A 115 -8.35 -11.42 -10.93
N HIS A 116 -7.86 -12.63 -11.12
CA HIS A 116 -7.32 -13.43 -10.04
C HIS A 116 -5.86 -13.79 -10.34
N TYR A 117 -5.08 -13.85 -9.28
CA TYR A 117 -3.68 -14.23 -9.30
C TYR A 117 -3.49 -15.40 -8.34
N ASN A 118 -2.80 -16.44 -8.79
CA ASN A 118 -2.28 -17.48 -7.90
C ASN A 118 -0.79 -17.67 -8.17
N ARG A 119 -0.06 -18.21 -7.19
CA ARG A 119 1.40 -18.39 -7.27
C ARG A 119 1.90 -19.24 -8.46
N LYS A 120 1.03 -20.05 -9.08
CA LYS A 120 1.38 -20.96 -10.18
C LYS A 120 1.02 -20.42 -11.55
N THR A 121 0.22 -19.37 -11.66
CA THR A 121 -0.30 -18.87 -12.92
C THR A 121 -0.16 -17.36 -13.00
N GLU A 122 0.05 -16.88 -14.23
CA GLU A 122 -0.08 -15.46 -14.53
C GLU A 122 -1.49 -14.95 -14.21
N LEU A 123 -1.62 -13.62 -14.12
CA LEU A 123 -2.88 -12.91 -13.87
C LEU A 123 -3.95 -13.34 -14.90
N GLN A 124 -5.07 -13.88 -14.41
CA GLN A 124 -6.17 -14.35 -15.27
C GLN A 124 -7.45 -13.60 -14.97
N ARG A 125 -8.21 -13.25 -16.02
CA ARG A 125 -9.54 -12.68 -15.87
C ARG A 125 -10.47 -13.67 -15.16
N SER A 126 -11.19 -13.21 -14.15
CA SER A 126 -12.18 -14.00 -13.41
C SER A 126 -13.59 -13.50 -13.69
N ASN A 127 -14.52 -14.43 -13.90
CA ASN A 127 -15.96 -14.13 -13.89
C ASN A 127 -16.60 -14.44 -12.51
N ILE A 128 -15.81 -14.91 -11.56
CA ILE A 128 -16.28 -15.41 -10.27
C ILE A 128 -15.64 -14.55 -9.18
N HIS A 129 -16.49 -13.88 -8.43
CA HIS A 129 -16.18 -13.26 -7.15
C HIS A 129 -16.40 -14.33 -6.07
N GLN A 130 -15.32 -14.78 -5.42
CA GLN A 130 -15.39 -15.80 -4.38
C GLN A 130 -14.93 -15.19 -3.06
N GLN A 131 -15.79 -15.32 -2.05
CA GLN A 131 -15.72 -14.58 -0.80
C GLN A 131 -14.44 -14.89 0.00
N VAL A 132 -13.64 -13.84 0.17
CA VAL A 132 -12.81 -13.36 1.31
C VAL A 132 -12.22 -14.38 2.30
N SER A 133 -10.89 -14.30 2.48
CA SER A 133 -10.04 -15.06 3.42
C SER A 133 -10.51 -15.05 4.87
N THR A 134 -10.27 -16.15 5.57
CA THR A 134 -10.66 -16.39 6.97
C THR A 134 -9.60 -15.98 8.01
N ASN A 135 -8.50 -15.35 7.59
CA ASN A 135 -7.33 -15.13 8.47
C ASN A 135 -7.30 -13.75 9.13
N PHE A 136 -8.41 -13.01 9.08
CA PHE A 136 -8.55 -11.74 9.80
C PHE A 136 -8.61 -12.02 11.30
N VAL A 137 -7.95 -11.15 12.06
CA VAL A 137 -7.97 -11.19 13.52
C VAL A 137 -8.72 -9.97 14.01
N ASP A 138 -9.70 -10.17 14.88
CA ASP A 138 -10.40 -9.08 15.53
C ASP A 138 -9.42 -8.30 16.44
N PHE A 139 -9.50 -6.98 16.34
CA PHE A 139 -8.64 -6.10 17.12
C PHE A 139 -9.37 -4.83 17.52
N SER A 140 -8.92 -4.23 18.62
CA SER A 140 -9.33 -2.89 19.01
C SER A 140 -8.11 -1.97 19.15
N VAL A 141 -8.33 -0.69 18.90
CA VAL A 141 -7.28 0.33 18.91
C VAL A 141 -7.67 1.44 19.86
N LYS A 142 -6.73 1.85 20.70
CA LYS A 142 -6.86 3.04 21.55
C LYS A 142 -5.78 4.04 21.22
N GLU A 143 -6.20 5.23 20.82
CA GLU A 143 -5.28 6.33 20.57
C GLU A 143 -4.70 6.89 21.88
N LYS A 144 -3.40 7.19 21.85
CA LYS A 144 -2.62 7.80 22.93
C LYS A 144 -1.80 8.95 22.35
N GLU A 145 -1.29 9.81 23.21
CA GLU A 145 -0.39 10.90 22.78
C GLU A 145 0.85 10.32 22.08
N GLY A 146 0.88 10.42 20.75
CA GLY A 146 2.00 10.02 19.89
C GLY A 146 2.07 8.54 19.51
N PHE A 147 1.08 7.70 19.85
CA PHE A 147 1.04 6.30 19.45
C PHE A 147 -0.37 5.69 19.59
N TYR A 148 -0.57 4.50 19.03
CA TYR A 148 -1.78 3.69 19.21
C TYR A 148 -1.46 2.43 20.01
N GLU A 149 -2.31 2.14 21.00
CA GLU A 149 -2.34 0.85 21.69
C GLU A 149 -3.24 -0.09 20.91
N LEU A 150 -2.63 -1.14 20.36
CA LEU A 150 -3.30 -2.18 19.63
C LEU A 150 -3.54 -3.37 20.55
N TYR A 151 -4.81 -3.79 20.65
CA TYR A 151 -5.25 -4.95 21.39
C TYR A 151 -5.72 -6.01 20.40
N ILE A 152 -4.95 -7.09 20.29
CA ILE A 152 -5.30 -8.23 19.45
C ILE A 152 -6.10 -9.20 20.32
N GLU A 153 -7.37 -9.44 19.98
CA GLU A 153 -8.20 -10.36 20.74
C GLU A 153 -7.73 -11.79 20.46
N ASN A 154 -7.17 -12.43 21.49
CA ASN A 154 -6.88 -13.86 21.48
C ASN A 154 -7.48 -14.50 22.73
N ASN A 155 -7.87 -15.76 22.60
CA ASN A 155 -8.71 -16.53 23.54
C ASN A 155 -8.24 -16.60 25.02
N MET A 156 -7.13 -15.97 25.42
CA MET A 156 -6.64 -16.03 26.80
C MET A 156 -6.23 -14.68 27.42
N LEU A 157 -5.54 -13.76 26.71
CA LEU A 157 -5.19 -12.42 27.20
C LEU A 157 -5.00 -11.44 26.03
N PRO A 158 -5.48 -10.19 26.09
CA PRO A 158 -5.23 -9.19 25.05
C PRO A 158 -3.76 -8.76 25.10
N THR A 159 -3.00 -9.05 24.04
CA THR A 159 -1.63 -8.56 23.89
C THR A 159 -1.67 -7.10 23.46
N ILE A 160 -0.94 -6.23 24.18
CA ILE A 160 -0.87 -4.80 23.89
C ILE A 160 0.40 -4.51 23.10
N HIS A 161 0.24 -4.01 21.88
CA HIS A 161 1.34 -3.50 21.07
C HIS A 161 1.24 -1.99 20.90
N ARG A 162 2.40 -1.31 20.84
CA ARG A 162 2.46 0.12 20.51
C ARG A 162 2.86 0.28 19.05
N VAL A 163 2.03 0.97 18.29
CA VAL A 163 2.28 1.28 16.88
C VAL A 163 2.20 2.79 16.65
N SER A 164 2.98 3.32 15.71
CA SER A 164 3.03 4.76 15.40
C SER A 164 1.86 5.22 14.54
N GLU A 165 1.26 4.30 13.79
CA GLU A 165 0.20 4.56 12.82
C GLU A 165 -1.05 3.74 13.18
N ARG A 166 -2.23 4.21 12.77
CA ARG A 166 -3.48 3.48 13.02
C ARG A 166 -3.54 2.27 12.09
N PRO A 167 -3.66 1.04 12.62
CA PRO A 167 -3.79 -0.15 11.78
C PRO A 167 -5.17 -0.17 11.10
N ILE A 168 -5.16 -0.56 9.82
CA ILE A 168 -6.36 -0.76 9.00
C ILE A 168 -6.81 -2.21 9.11
N LEU A 169 -5.84 -3.13 9.15
CA LEU A 169 -6.09 -4.56 9.08
C LEU A 169 -5.04 -5.34 9.85
N ILE A 170 -5.44 -6.47 10.42
CA ILE A 170 -4.54 -7.45 11.02
C ILE A 170 -4.91 -8.84 10.52
N GLN A 171 -3.89 -9.57 10.09
CA GLN A 171 -4.02 -10.96 9.66
C GLN A 171 -3.03 -11.85 10.38
N LEU A 172 -3.43 -13.09 10.65
CA LEU A 172 -2.50 -14.11 11.13
C LEU A 172 -1.43 -14.33 10.06
N LEU A 173 -0.16 -14.13 10.43
CA LEU A 173 0.97 -14.30 9.54
C LEU A 173 1.60 -15.67 9.72
N ASN A 174 1.80 -16.10 10.95
CA ASN A 174 2.52 -17.33 11.27
C ASN A 174 1.92 -17.99 12.51
N GLU A 175 1.78 -19.31 12.51
CA GLU A 175 1.26 -20.04 13.67
C GLU A 175 2.34 -20.22 14.75
N LYS A 176 3.59 -20.47 14.34
CA LYS A 176 4.71 -20.77 15.24
C LYS A 176 6.05 -20.30 14.66
N PRO A 177 6.76 -19.36 15.32
CA PRO A 177 6.26 -18.53 16.42
C PRO A 177 5.04 -17.73 15.97
N LYS A 178 4.07 -17.54 16.86
CA LYS A 178 2.82 -16.86 16.51
C LYS A 178 3.09 -15.41 16.17
N ALA A 179 2.66 -14.99 14.98
CA ALA A 179 2.90 -13.64 14.50
C ALA A 179 1.74 -13.14 13.63
N TRP A 180 1.62 -11.82 13.53
CA TRP A 180 0.59 -11.13 12.78
C TRP A 180 1.20 -10.13 11.81
N LEU A 181 0.60 -10.03 10.63
CA LEU A 181 0.83 -8.95 9.69
C LEU A 181 -0.11 -7.81 10.05
N VAL A 182 0.45 -6.65 10.34
CA VAL A 182 -0.30 -5.41 10.59
C VAL A 182 -0.17 -4.53 9.37
N VAL A 183 -1.30 -4.15 8.80
CA VAL A 183 -1.39 -3.30 7.61
C VAL A 183 -1.82 -1.90 8.03
N PHE A 184 -1.05 -0.91 7.57
CA PHE A 184 -1.32 0.52 7.68
C PHE A 184 -1.64 1.09 6.30
N GLU A 185 -1.96 2.37 6.24
CA GLU A 185 -2.33 3.07 5.00
C GLU A 185 -1.25 3.00 3.92
N ASN A 186 0.03 2.98 4.30
CA ASN A 186 1.15 3.02 3.35
C ASN A 186 2.29 2.03 3.67
N SER A 187 2.09 1.17 4.66
CA SER A 187 3.14 0.29 5.16
C SER A 187 2.59 -0.98 5.81
N VAL A 188 3.46 -1.95 6.02
CA VAL A 188 3.18 -3.13 6.84
C VAL A 188 4.21 -3.26 7.95
N SER A 189 3.83 -3.90 9.04
CA SER A 189 4.75 -4.36 10.07
C SER A 189 4.37 -5.76 10.55
N VAL A 190 5.34 -6.45 11.15
CA VAL A 190 5.11 -7.77 11.75
C VAL A 190 5.15 -7.65 13.26
N LEU A 191 4.11 -8.14 13.92
CA LEU A 191 4.05 -8.25 15.38
C LEU A 191 4.15 -9.72 15.77
N LYS A 192 5.00 -10.03 16.75
CA LYS A 192 5.13 -11.37 17.32
C LYS A 192 4.37 -11.45 18.64
N GLU A 193 3.78 -12.60 18.93
CA GLU A 193 3.34 -12.88 20.29
C GLU A 193 4.57 -12.87 21.21
N PRO A 194 4.54 -12.16 22.35
CA PRO A 194 5.66 -12.16 23.28
C PRO A 194 5.90 -13.58 23.79
N ASP A 195 7.17 -14.01 23.79
CA ASP A 195 7.54 -15.28 24.44
C ASP A 195 7.15 -15.21 25.92
N ASP A 196 6.30 -16.15 26.37
CA ASP A 196 6.03 -16.36 27.79
C ASP A 196 7.37 -16.66 28.49
N LYS A 197 7.85 -15.70 29.28
CA LYS A 197 9.06 -15.84 30.11
C LYS A 197 8.73 -16.46 31.46
#